data_AF-A0A840W7Q8-F1
#
_entry.id   AF-A0A840W7Q8-F1
#
_cell.length_a   1.000
_cell.length_b   1.000
_cell.length_c   1.000
_cell.angle_alpha   90.00
_cell.angle_beta   90.00
_cell.angle_gamma   90.00
#
_symmetry.space_group_name_H-M   'P 1'
#
loop_
_entity.id
_entity.type
_entity.pdbx_description
1 polymer ?
#
loop_
_entity_poly.entity_id
_entity_poly.type
_entity_poly.pdbx_seq_one_letter_code
_entity_poly.pdbx_strand_id
1 'polypeptide(L)' 'MSTSTSSQPLVHSAGSTRLLWTVLATVAVLSLLTYLVAFDQGAVSRSGMYLHELMHDGRHLLGVPCH' A
#
# COMPACT_ATOMS: atom_id res chain seq x y z
N MET A 1 -46.79 14.11 -33.53
CA MET A 1 -46.46 13.16 -32.46
C MET A 1 -44.95 13.15 -32.32
N SER A 2 -44.41 13.82 -31.30
CA SER A 2 -42.96 13.92 -31.08
C SER A 2 -42.58 13.02 -29.91
N THR A 3 -41.84 11.94 -30.18
CA THR A 3 -41.31 11.05 -29.16
C THR A 3 -40.03 11.66 -28.58
N SER A 4 -40.07 12.06 -27.32
CA SER A 4 -38.89 12.45 -26.55
C SER A 4 -38.10 11.20 -26.15
N THR A 5 -36.97 10.97 -26.82
CA THR A 5 -35.99 9.96 -26.40
C THR A 5 -35.39 10.40 -25.07
N SER A 6 -35.71 9.68 -24.00
CA SER A 6 -35.11 9.85 -22.68
C SER A 6 -33.64 9.43 -22.74
N SER A 7 -32.74 10.41 -22.67
CA SER A 7 -31.32 10.19 -22.45
C SER A 7 -31.11 9.86 -20.97
N GLN A 8 -31.05 8.56 -20.63
CA GLN A 8 -30.67 8.14 -19.29
C GLN A 8 -29.19 8.48 -19.02
N PRO A 9 -28.87 9.17 -17.91
CA PRO A 9 -27.49 9.41 -17.54
C PRO A 9 -26.89 8.10 -17.01
N LEU A 10 -25.75 7.71 -17.58
CA LEU A 10 -24.92 6.62 -17.07
C LEU A 10 -24.39 7.01 -15.68
N VAL A 11 -25.08 6.56 -14.64
CA VAL A 11 -24.69 6.78 -13.24
C VAL A 11 -23.53 5.85 -12.89
N HIS A 12 -22.34 6.16 -13.39
CA HIS A 12 -21.10 5.44 -13.09
C HIS A 12 -20.23 6.33 -12.20
N SER A 13 -20.47 6.34 -10.89
CA SER A 13 -19.66 7.22 -10.01
C SER A 13 -19.41 6.67 -8.61
N ALA A 14 -20.44 6.22 -7.88
CA ALA A 14 -20.24 5.85 -6.47
C ALA A 14 -19.46 4.55 -6.24
N GLY A 15 -19.58 3.55 -7.13
CA GLY A 15 -18.82 2.29 -7.05
C GLY A 15 -17.36 2.45 -7.49
N SER A 16 -17.14 3.23 -8.56
CA SER A 16 -15.82 3.48 -9.13
C SER A 16 -14.90 4.23 -8.16
N THR A 17 -15.41 5.27 -7.48
CA THR A 17 -14.60 6.02 -6.51
C THR A 17 -14.21 5.17 -5.31
N ARG A 18 -15.12 4.36 -4.75
CA ARG A 18 -14.78 3.45 -3.63
C ARG A 18 -13.75 2.41 -4.07
N LEU A 19 -13.94 1.80 -5.24
CA LEU A 19 -13.00 0.85 -5.80
C LEU A 19 -11.61 1.47 -5.97
N LEU A 20 -11.53 2.68 -6.52
CA LEU A 20 -10.28 3.42 -6.66
C LEU A 20 -9.57 3.61 -5.32
N TRP A 21 -10.29 4.08 -4.29
CA TRP A 21 -9.71 4.26 -2.96
C TRP A 21 -9.26 2.93 -2.33
N THR A 22 -10.04 1.86 -2.49
CA THR A 22 -9.62 0.53 -2.00
C THR A 22 -8.36 0.02 -2.70
N VAL A 23 -8.25 0.21 -4.01
CA VAL A 23 -7.07 -0.18 -4.79
C VAL A 23 -5.87 0.66 -4.35
N LEU A 24 -6.02 1.98 -4.23
CA LEU A 24 -4.93 2.86 -3.76
C LEU A 24 -4.46 2.49 -2.35
N ALA A 25 -5.39 2.25 -1.42
CA ALA A 25 -5.05 1.81 -0.07
C ALA A 25 -4.32 0.47 -0.08
N THR A 26 -4.78 -0.49 -0.89
CA THR A 26 -4.15 -1.81 -1.01
C THR A 26 -2.73 -1.69 -1.56
N VAL A 27 -2.55 -0.92 -2.65
CA VAL A 27 -1.23 -0.68 -3.24
C VAL A 27 -0.31 0.03 -2.26
N ALA A 28 -0.81 1.02 -1.50
CA ALA A 28 -0.03 1.72 -0.49
C ALA A 28 0.45 0.78 0.62
N VAL A 29 -0.45 -0.08 1.14
CA VAL A 29 -0.10 -1.07 2.16
C VAL A 29 0.91 -2.07 1.62
N LEU A 30 0.70 -2.63 0.43
CA LEU A 30 1.66 -3.57 -0.18
C LEU A 30 3.02 -2.92 -0.43
N SER A 31 3.04 -1.67 -0.89
CA SER A 31 4.28 -0.90 -1.08
C SER A 31 5.00 -0.67 0.24
N LEU A 32 4.27 -0.34 1.31
CA LEU A 32 4.83 -0.16 2.64
C LEU A 32 5.42 -1.47 3.17
N LEU A 33 4.70 -2.59 3.06
CA LEU A 33 5.21 -3.91 3.47
C LEU A 33 6.48 -4.26 2.69
N THR A 34 6.50 -4.01 1.39
CA THR A 34 7.67 -4.25 0.54
C THR A 34 8.85 -3.38 0.97
N TYR A 35 8.63 -2.12 1.31
CA TYR A 35 9.66 -1.23 1.85
C TYR A 35 10.23 -1.76 3.16
N LEU A 36 9.38 -2.18 4.10
CA LEU A 36 9.82 -2.70 5.40
C LEU A 36 10.67 -3.96 5.23
N VAL A 37 10.25 -4.89 4.36
CA VAL A 37 11.03 -6.09 4.03
C VAL A 37 12.37 -5.70 3.38
N ALA A 38 12.37 -4.82 2.38
CA ALA A 38 13.61 -4.37 1.73
C ALA A 38 14.56 -3.63 2.69
N PHE A 39 14.01 -2.95 3.70
CA PHE A 39 14.78 -2.30 4.74
C PHE A 39 15.41 -3.32 5.68
N ASP A 40 14.62 -4.25 6.23
CA ASP A 40 15.07 -5.33 7.11
C ASP A 40 16.16 -6.22 6.47
N GLN A 41 16.04 -6.49 5.17
CA GLN A 41 17.05 -7.24 4.41
C GLN A 41 18.27 -6.42 3.97
N GLY A 42 18.38 -5.16 4.40
CA GLY A 42 19.55 -4.32 4.12
C GLY A 42 19.64 -3.74 2.70
N ALA A 43 18.67 -4.01 1.82
CA ALA A 43 18.67 -3.45 0.46
C ALA A 43 18.52 -1.93 0.46
N VAL A 44 17.71 -1.40 1.39
CA VAL A 44 17.45 0.04 1.58
C VAL A 44 18.17 0.60 2.82
N SER A 45 18.44 -0.23 3.84
CA SER A 45 18.93 0.21 5.16
C SER A 45 20.43 0.62 5.20
N ARG A 46 21.10 0.78 4.05
CA ARG A 46 22.56 1.05 4.00
C ARG A 46 23.01 2.37 4.64
N SER A 47 22.11 3.30 4.93
CA SER A 47 22.46 4.65 5.43
C SER A 47 21.53 5.22 6.51
N GLY A 48 20.79 4.38 7.25
CA GLY A 48 19.82 4.86 8.25
C GLY A 48 20.02 4.26 9.65
N MET A 49 20.86 4.86 10.50
CA MET A 49 21.21 4.30 11.83
C MET A 49 20.00 3.97 12.72
N TYR A 50 19.11 4.93 12.98
CA TYR A 50 18.02 4.70 13.93
C TYR A 50 17.08 3.57 13.50
N LEU A 51 16.60 3.61 12.26
CA LEU A 51 15.67 2.61 11.78
C LEU A 51 16.38 1.26 11.57
N HIS A 52 17.68 1.26 11.22
CA HIS A 52 18.52 0.07 11.14
C HIS A 52 18.62 -0.64 12.49
N GLU A 53 18.95 0.10 13.55
CA GLU A 53 19.05 -0.44 14.91
C GLU A 53 17.68 -0.88 15.45
N LEU A 54 16.62 -0.09 15.22
CA LEU A 54 15.26 -0.46 15.62
C LEU A 54 14.82 -1.80 15.00
N MET A 55 15.07 -1.98 13.70
CA MET A 55 14.71 -3.21 13.00
C MET A 55 15.59 -4.37 13.43
N HIS A 56 16.90 -4.13 13.61
CA HIS A 56 17.83 -5.11 14.13
C HIS A 56 17.40 -5.62 15.52
N ASP A 57 17.08 -4.74 16.47
CA ASP A 57 16.60 -5.09 17.81
C ASP A 57 15.26 -5.81 17.78
N GLY A 58 14.37 -5.43 16.86
CA GLY A 58 13.10 -6.13 16.63
C GLY A 58 13.29 -7.60 16.23
N ARG A 59 14.28 -7.89 15.38
CA ARG A 59 14.63 -9.29 15.01
C ARG A 59 15.13 -10.08 16.22
N HIS A 60 16.00 -9.48 17.03
CA HIS A 60 16.48 -10.09 18.28
C HIS A 60 15.31 -10.40 19.22
N LEU A 61 14.37 -9.47 19.38
CA LEU A 61 13.19 -9.65 20.23
C LEU A 61 12.27 -10.79 19.75
N LEU A 62 12.11 -10.94 18.43
CA LEU A 62 11.27 -11.98 17.81
C LEU A 62 12.01 -13.31 17.62
N GLY A 63 13.29 -13.40 18.02
CA GLY A 63 14.12 -14.60 17.82
C GLY A 63 14.43 -14.91 16.36
N VAL A 64 14.31 -13.92 15.48
CA VAL A 64 14.61 -14.06 14.05
C VAL A 64 16.14 -13.99 13.86
N PRO A 65 16.77 -14.94 13.16
CA PRO A 65 18.22 -14.93 12.98
C PRO A 65 18.67 -13.66 12.24
N CYS A 66 19.73 -13.03 12.75
CA CYS A 66 20.34 -11.83 12.18
C CYS A 66 21.72 -12.23 11.64
N HIS A 67 21.86 -12.29 10.31
CA HIS A 67 23.05 -12.81 9.61
C HIS A 67 23.23 -14.35 9.64
#